data_AF-D5X2P8-F1
#
_entry.id   AF-D5X2P8-F1
#
_cell.length_a   1.000
_cell.length_b   1.000
_cell.length_c   1.000
_cell.angle_alpha   90.00
_cell.angle_beta   90.00
_cell.angle_gamma   90.00
#
_symmetry.space_group_name_H-M   'P 1'
#
loop_
_entity.id
_entity.type
_entity.pdbx_description
1 polymer ?
#
loop_
_entity_poly.entity_id
_entity_poly.type
_entity_poly.pdbx_seq_one_letter_code
_entity_poly.pdbx_strand_id
1 'polypeptide(L)'
;MTQVSPSRDISPAPLTPPTCDLRAMPHMPLDVTRLLNSDFIAQTDCPAFKAGMTLMLTSWQQVPAASLPPDDRSLAWLAHVTPQRWRKIKDQALRGWMLCSDGRLYHPVIAEFALDAFDKVRERLDDSAPARRISSSAERMRRLRARQKAERDAASQASHVTPGVTLGDVTSDVTCDGCDASPVTPPPHTPPSKEEEKEKGSDARDASPVTPGVTQEVTPVTASQPQRHLPILQSMPAAAGADAPSPPPISQTQTTTPNPAPSFHHPDGKAKGKHPALTLAEKQLAEQLWQHYSEAFQSRYDAPPLRDGKVNYQLASLTRSLGQQAPAVAVHYLQSNHDWYVRKGHDLGTLLADASKVRADWMAASKRAAQLEAVRTRNHQPPQTPTPPKESPPAPEIIRAQLAALQDKFTRRAASA
;
A
#
# COMPACT_ATOMS: atom_id res chain seq x y z
N MET A 1 20.34 -73.05 0.83
CA MET A 1 19.77 -71.93 1.61
C MET A 1 19.95 -70.67 0.79
N THR A 2 18.87 -70.17 0.17
CA THR A 2 18.94 -68.97 -0.67
C THR A 2 18.58 -67.76 0.18
N GLN A 3 19.51 -66.82 0.35
CA GLN A 3 19.27 -65.56 1.06
C GLN A 3 18.23 -64.75 0.29
N VAL A 4 17.08 -64.49 0.91
CA VAL A 4 16.10 -63.52 0.40
C VAL A 4 16.58 -62.15 0.83
N SER A 5 17.20 -61.41 -0.09
CA SER A 5 17.57 -60.01 0.12
C SER A 5 16.32 -59.20 0.49
N PRO A 6 16.37 -58.34 1.52
CA PRO A 6 15.22 -57.53 1.90
C PRO A 6 14.85 -56.58 0.77
N SER A 7 13.54 -56.36 0.60
CA SER A 7 13.01 -55.34 -0.30
C SER A 7 13.67 -53.99 -0.03
N ARG A 8 14.15 -53.30 -1.06
CA ARG A 8 14.56 -51.90 -0.91
C ARG A 8 13.32 -51.08 -0.56
N ASP A 9 13.36 -50.36 0.56
CA ASP A 9 12.38 -49.32 0.84
C ASP A 9 12.46 -48.27 -0.27
N ILE A 10 11.44 -48.21 -1.12
CA ILE A 10 11.36 -47.25 -2.22
C ILE A 10 10.86 -45.93 -1.65
N SER A 11 11.76 -45.20 -0.97
CA SER A 11 11.47 -43.84 -0.52
C SER A 11 11.12 -42.96 -1.73
N PRO A 12 10.00 -42.21 -1.68
CA PRO A 12 9.59 -41.35 -2.78
C PRO A 12 10.60 -40.23 -3.05
N ALA A 13 10.62 -39.73 -4.28
CA ALA A 13 11.45 -38.59 -4.64
C ALA A 13 11.04 -37.32 -3.87
N PRO A 14 11.97 -36.36 -3.64
CA PRO A 14 11.65 -35.07 -3.03
C PRO A 14 10.53 -34.33 -3.76
N LEU A 15 9.58 -33.77 -3.02
CA LEU A 15 8.38 -33.15 -3.62
C LEU A 15 8.63 -31.72 -4.16
N THR A 16 9.75 -31.09 -3.80
CA THR A 16 10.18 -29.80 -4.35
C THR A 16 11.67 -29.87 -4.74
N PRO A 17 12.13 -29.09 -5.74
CA PRO A 17 13.55 -29.07 -6.12
C PRO A 17 14.44 -28.64 -4.95
N PRO A 18 15.67 -29.16 -4.80
CA PRO A 18 16.57 -28.79 -3.70
C PRO A 18 16.94 -27.30 -3.65
N THR A 19 16.74 -26.57 -4.76
CA THR A 19 16.92 -25.12 -4.91
C THR A 19 15.66 -24.29 -4.60
N CYS A 20 14.57 -24.93 -4.16
CA CYS A 20 13.30 -24.28 -3.84
C CYS A 20 13.41 -23.39 -2.59
N ASP A 21 13.74 -22.11 -2.78
CA ASP A 21 13.86 -21.10 -1.72
C ASP A 21 12.72 -20.08 -1.81
N LEU A 22 11.81 -20.12 -0.83
CA LEU A 22 10.64 -19.25 -0.76
C LEU A 22 10.73 -18.23 0.38
N ARG A 23 11.89 -18.10 1.03
CA ARG A 23 12.09 -17.21 2.19
C ARG A 23 11.88 -15.72 1.87
N ALA A 24 12.01 -15.34 0.60
CA ALA A 24 11.68 -14.01 0.09
C ALA A 24 10.16 -13.76 -0.03
N MET A 25 9.30 -14.77 0.17
CA MET A 25 7.85 -14.66 0.11
C MET A 25 7.25 -14.85 1.52
N PRO A 26 6.94 -13.76 2.25
CA PRO A 26 6.47 -13.80 3.64
C PRO A 26 5.02 -14.31 3.78
N HIS A 27 4.32 -14.56 2.66
CA HIS A 27 2.96 -15.07 2.64
C HIS A 27 2.95 -16.47 2.03
N MET A 28 2.76 -17.48 2.89
CA MET A 28 2.39 -18.83 2.47
C MET A 28 0.89 -18.84 2.09
N PRO A 29 0.50 -19.33 0.90
CA PRO A 29 -0.90 -19.55 0.57
C PRO A 29 -1.45 -20.74 1.37
N LEU A 30 -2.74 -20.73 1.64
CA LEU A 30 -3.42 -21.79 2.39
C LEU A 30 -4.86 -21.92 1.90
N ASP A 31 -5.22 -23.08 1.38
CA ASP A 31 -6.62 -23.42 1.12
C ASP A 31 -7.32 -23.73 2.46
N VAL A 32 -8.11 -22.75 2.92
CA VAL A 32 -8.88 -22.83 4.17
C VAL A 32 -9.94 -23.93 4.10
N THR A 33 -10.54 -24.18 2.94
CA THR A 33 -11.58 -25.20 2.76
C THR A 33 -10.96 -26.60 2.78
N ARG A 34 -9.85 -26.82 2.07
CA ARG A 34 -9.11 -28.09 2.11
C ARG A 34 -8.50 -28.36 3.47
N LEU A 35 -8.05 -27.33 4.20
CA LEU A 35 -7.58 -27.49 5.59
C LEU A 35 -8.73 -27.86 6.54
N LEU A 36 -9.81 -27.08 6.59
CA LEU A 36 -10.89 -27.26 7.58
C LEU A 36 -11.63 -28.59 7.40
N ASN A 37 -11.73 -29.11 6.17
CA ASN A 37 -12.31 -30.41 5.88
C ASN A 37 -11.29 -31.56 5.88
N SER A 38 -10.04 -31.33 6.34
CA SER A 38 -9.00 -32.35 6.34
C SER A 38 -9.07 -33.29 7.55
N ASP A 39 -8.61 -34.52 7.31
CA ASP A 39 -8.24 -35.51 8.32
C ASP A 39 -7.34 -34.94 9.44
N PHE A 40 -6.49 -33.96 9.12
CA PHE A 40 -5.62 -33.30 10.10
C PHE A 40 -6.40 -32.39 11.06
N ILE A 41 -7.48 -31.72 10.62
CA ILE A 41 -8.38 -31.01 11.53
C ILE A 41 -9.27 -31.99 12.31
N ALA A 42 -9.76 -33.05 11.67
CA ALA A 42 -10.72 -33.97 12.27
C ALA A 42 -10.13 -34.90 13.36
N GLN A 43 -8.83 -35.22 13.31
CA GLN A 43 -8.22 -36.28 14.13
C GLN A 43 -7.03 -35.83 15.00
N THR A 44 -6.86 -34.51 15.21
CA THR A 44 -5.69 -33.94 15.90
C THR A 44 -6.10 -33.12 17.12
N ASP A 45 -5.56 -33.44 18.29
CA ASP A 45 -5.80 -32.68 19.52
C ASP A 45 -5.26 -31.24 19.42
N CYS A 46 -5.93 -30.27 20.05
CA CYS A 46 -5.54 -28.85 19.99
C CYS A 46 -4.02 -28.56 20.22
N PRO A 47 -3.30 -29.24 21.15
CA PRO A 47 -1.85 -29.08 21.30
C PRO A 47 -1.04 -29.60 20.11
N ALA A 48 -1.46 -30.71 19.52
CA ALA A 48 -0.84 -31.31 18.34
C ALA A 48 -1.16 -30.50 17.09
N PHE A 49 -2.37 -29.95 16.97
CA PHE A 49 -2.78 -29.09 15.87
C PHE A 49 -1.91 -27.83 15.81
N LYS A 50 -1.69 -27.17 16.96
CA LYS A 50 -0.72 -26.07 17.03
C LYS A 50 0.66 -26.52 16.53
N ALA A 51 1.16 -27.68 16.97
CA ALA A 51 2.49 -28.15 16.59
C ALA A 51 2.59 -28.42 15.08
N GLY A 52 1.67 -29.20 14.51
CA GLY A 52 1.62 -29.49 13.09
C GLY A 52 1.45 -28.24 12.23
N MET A 53 0.53 -27.34 12.58
CA MET A 53 0.36 -26.06 11.88
C MET A 53 1.61 -25.16 11.98
N THR A 54 2.33 -25.18 13.11
CA THR A 54 3.63 -24.49 13.22
C THR A 54 4.66 -25.13 12.28
N LEU A 55 4.75 -26.45 12.23
CA LEU A 55 5.65 -27.18 11.31
C LEU A 55 5.34 -26.93 9.84
N MET A 56 4.05 -26.86 9.45
CA MET A 56 3.62 -26.47 8.11
C MET A 56 4.19 -25.09 7.72
N LEU A 57 3.94 -24.08 8.55
CA LEU A 57 4.44 -22.70 8.33
C LEU A 57 5.97 -22.63 8.33
N THR A 58 6.65 -23.39 9.19
CA THR A 58 8.12 -23.41 9.26
C THR A 58 8.76 -24.12 8.07
N SER A 59 8.08 -25.11 7.46
CA SER A 59 8.57 -25.81 6.26
C SER A 59 8.61 -24.93 5.00
N TRP A 60 7.73 -23.93 4.91
CA TRP A 60 7.76 -22.92 3.85
C TRP A 60 9.03 -22.06 3.89
N GLN A 61 9.62 -21.90 5.09
CA GLN A 61 10.84 -21.13 5.34
C GLN A 61 12.11 -21.99 5.28
N GLN A 62 12.00 -23.29 5.01
CA GLN A 62 13.15 -24.16 4.74
C GLN A 62 13.60 -24.03 3.28
N VAL A 63 14.83 -24.49 3.02
CA VAL A 63 15.32 -24.78 1.67
C VAL A 63 15.76 -26.26 1.65
N PRO A 64 15.28 -27.09 0.71
CA PRO A 64 14.07 -26.89 -0.10
C PRO A 64 12.81 -26.61 0.75
N ALA A 65 11.93 -25.75 0.26
CA ALA A 65 10.66 -25.41 0.91
C ALA A 65 9.65 -26.58 0.87
N ALA A 66 8.65 -26.52 1.76
CA ALA A 66 7.70 -27.60 2.06
C ALA A 66 8.32 -28.86 2.69
N SER A 67 9.58 -28.78 3.15
CA SER A 67 10.30 -29.88 3.78
C SER A 67 10.80 -29.55 5.19
N LEU A 68 11.16 -30.57 5.97
CA LEU A 68 11.66 -30.49 7.34
C LEU A 68 12.77 -31.54 7.59
N PRO A 69 13.70 -31.29 8.52
CA PRO A 69 14.60 -32.34 9.02
C PRO A 69 13.79 -33.45 9.75
N PRO A 70 14.22 -34.72 9.67
CA PRO A 70 13.46 -35.84 10.23
C PRO A 70 13.64 -36.05 11.74
N ASP A 71 14.59 -35.34 12.38
CA ASP A 71 14.99 -35.61 13.75
C ASP A 71 14.07 -34.94 14.80
N ASP A 72 13.74 -35.67 15.86
CA ASP A 72 12.79 -35.23 16.89
C ASP A 72 13.26 -34.02 17.71
N ARG A 73 14.56 -33.69 17.70
CA ARG A 73 15.09 -32.52 18.42
C ARG A 73 14.86 -31.26 17.61
N SER A 74 15.16 -31.28 16.32
CA SER A 74 14.81 -30.21 15.39
C SER A 74 13.30 -30.03 15.29
N LEU A 75 12.53 -31.11 15.10
CA LEU A 75 11.08 -31.04 14.98
C LEU A 75 10.41 -30.45 16.24
N ALA A 76 10.85 -30.84 17.45
CA ALA A 76 10.36 -30.23 18.69
C ALA A 76 10.65 -28.71 18.75
N TRP A 77 11.84 -28.28 18.33
CA TRP A 77 12.24 -26.87 18.30
C TRP A 77 11.43 -26.06 17.26
N LEU A 78 11.30 -26.59 16.05
CA LEU A 78 10.54 -26.00 14.94
C LEU A 78 9.04 -25.93 15.26
N ALA A 79 8.48 -26.91 15.97
CA ALA A 79 7.10 -26.91 16.46
C ALA A 79 6.87 -26.04 17.73
N HIS A 80 7.95 -25.46 18.28
CA HIS A 80 7.95 -24.68 19.54
C HIS A 80 7.37 -25.43 20.75
N VAL A 81 7.78 -26.69 20.95
CA VAL A 81 7.41 -27.53 22.10
C VAL A 81 8.64 -28.16 22.76
N THR A 82 8.51 -28.58 24.03
CA THR A 82 9.59 -29.32 24.69
C THR A 82 9.71 -30.73 24.09
N PRO A 83 10.91 -31.35 24.02
CA PRO A 83 11.06 -32.72 23.53
C PRO A 83 10.23 -33.76 24.29
N GLN A 84 9.96 -33.52 25.57
CA GLN A 84 9.05 -34.34 26.38
C GLN A 84 7.59 -34.27 25.89
N ARG A 85 7.12 -33.08 25.47
CA ARG A 85 5.78 -32.88 24.91
C ARG A 85 5.71 -33.37 23.46
N TRP A 86 6.76 -33.12 22.66
CA TRP A 86 6.86 -33.58 21.28
C TRP A 86 6.57 -35.08 21.15
N ARG A 87 7.24 -35.92 21.96
CA ARG A 87 7.02 -37.39 21.97
C ARG A 87 5.60 -37.85 22.33
N LYS A 88 4.70 -36.96 22.78
CA LYS A 88 3.27 -37.25 23.02
C LYS A 88 2.34 -36.77 21.91
N ILE A 89 2.82 -35.91 21.00
CA ILE A 89 2.01 -35.27 19.95
C ILE A 89 2.57 -35.49 18.54
N LYS A 90 3.78 -36.04 18.42
CA LYS A 90 4.53 -36.25 17.17
C LYS A 90 3.65 -36.87 16.08
N ASP A 91 3.00 -37.99 16.36
CA ASP A 91 2.36 -38.80 15.33
C ASP A 91 1.10 -38.13 14.77
N GLN A 92 0.40 -37.33 15.60
CA GLN A 92 -0.68 -36.46 15.14
C GLN A 92 -0.13 -35.22 14.41
N ALA A 93 0.90 -34.57 14.94
CA ALA A 93 1.50 -33.35 14.38
C ALA A 93 2.25 -33.58 13.05
N LEU A 94 2.72 -34.81 12.81
CA LEU A 94 3.32 -35.29 11.57
C LEU A 94 2.33 -36.05 10.66
N ARG A 95 1.01 -36.01 10.94
CA ARG A 95 0.01 -36.58 10.02
C ARG A 95 0.12 -35.89 8.65
N GLY A 96 0.21 -36.69 7.58
CA GLY A 96 0.36 -36.19 6.21
C GLY A 96 1.80 -35.87 5.78
N TRP A 97 2.79 -36.05 6.66
CA TRP A 97 4.21 -35.91 6.28
C TRP A 97 4.78 -37.23 5.77
N MET A 98 5.64 -37.16 4.75
CA MET A 98 6.28 -38.33 4.12
C MET A 98 7.80 -38.15 4.04
N LEU A 99 8.56 -39.20 4.38
CA LEU A 99 10.02 -39.22 4.27
C LEU A 99 10.42 -39.48 2.82
N CYS A 100 11.13 -38.55 2.20
CA CYS A 100 11.62 -38.67 0.83
C CYS A 100 13.07 -39.18 0.78
N SER A 101 13.53 -39.55 -0.42
CA SER A 101 14.84 -40.16 -0.67
C SER A 101 16.05 -39.24 -0.41
N ASP A 102 15.84 -37.95 -0.14
CA ASP A 102 16.83 -37.00 0.35
C ASP A 102 16.99 -37.02 1.89
N GLY A 103 16.20 -37.84 2.59
CA GLY A 103 16.17 -37.93 4.04
C GLY A 103 15.36 -36.82 4.73
N ARG A 104 14.55 -36.04 4.01
CA ARG A 104 13.69 -35.00 4.60
C ARG A 104 12.21 -35.40 4.63
N LEU A 105 11.48 -34.86 5.59
CA LEU A 105 10.03 -34.98 5.66
C LEU A 105 9.39 -33.89 4.80
N TYR A 106 8.56 -34.25 3.82
CA TYR A 106 7.77 -33.31 3.01
C TYR A 106 6.29 -33.40 3.36
N HIS A 107 5.54 -32.32 3.15
CA HIS A 107 4.07 -32.32 3.24
C HIS A 107 3.45 -32.04 1.85
N PRO A 108 2.75 -33.00 1.21
CA PRO A 108 2.28 -32.88 -0.18
C PRO A 108 1.53 -31.59 -0.49
N VAL A 109 0.56 -31.23 0.35
CA VAL A 109 -0.27 -30.02 0.18
C VAL A 109 0.57 -28.73 0.15
N ILE A 110 1.69 -28.70 0.87
CA ILE A 110 2.57 -27.52 0.90
C ILE A 110 3.56 -27.59 -0.26
N ALA A 111 3.98 -28.78 -0.68
CA ALA A 111 4.84 -28.96 -1.85
C ALA A 111 4.13 -28.51 -3.14
N GLU A 112 2.83 -28.83 -3.29
CA GLU A 112 1.96 -28.29 -4.35
C GLU A 112 2.06 -26.75 -4.40
N PHE A 113 1.74 -26.07 -3.29
CA PHE A 113 1.82 -24.61 -3.19
C PHE A 113 3.23 -24.04 -3.33
N ALA A 114 4.26 -24.79 -2.93
CA ALA A 114 5.65 -24.37 -2.98
C ALA A 114 6.19 -24.41 -4.42
N LEU A 115 5.85 -25.43 -5.20
CA LEU A 115 6.14 -25.48 -6.64
C LEU A 115 5.48 -24.29 -7.35
N ASP A 116 4.19 -24.11 -7.10
CA ASP A 116 3.36 -23.03 -7.65
C ASP A 116 3.95 -21.64 -7.38
N ALA A 117 4.57 -21.44 -6.22
CA ALA A 117 5.23 -20.19 -5.85
C ALA A 117 6.68 -20.10 -6.35
N PHE A 118 7.41 -21.22 -6.40
CA PHE A 118 8.79 -21.29 -6.89
C PHE A 118 8.89 -20.99 -8.38
N ASP A 119 7.97 -21.52 -9.19
CA ASP A 119 7.94 -21.22 -10.63
C ASP A 119 7.67 -19.73 -10.88
N LYS A 120 6.76 -19.12 -10.11
CA LYS A 120 6.55 -17.67 -10.13
C LYS A 120 7.78 -16.87 -9.65
N VAL A 121 8.72 -17.45 -8.90
CA VAL A 121 10.03 -16.83 -8.59
C VAL A 121 11.01 -17.02 -9.76
N ARG A 122 11.08 -18.24 -10.31
CA ARG A 122 11.93 -18.62 -11.45
C ARG A 122 11.62 -17.77 -12.69
N GLU A 123 10.35 -17.68 -13.08
CA GLU A 123 9.88 -16.79 -14.15
C GLU A 123 10.36 -15.35 -13.95
N ARG A 124 10.23 -14.79 -12.73
CA ARG A 124 10.67 -13.42 -12.44
C ARG A 124 12.20 -13.25 -12.48
N LEU A 125 12.98 -14.30 -12.21
CA LEU A 125 14.44 -14.28 -12.36
C LEU A 125 14.84 -14.34 -13.84
N ASP A 126 14.20 -15.22 -14.61
CA ASP A 126 14.43 -15.38 -16.06
C ASP A 126 14.01 -14.10 -16.83
N ASP A 127 12.90 -13.48 -16.44
CA ASP A 127 12.40 -12.22 -17.02
C ASP A 127 13.19 -10.99 -16.55
N SER A 128 13.93 -11.12 -15.43
CA SER A 128 14.92 -10.13 -14.94
C SER A 128 16.32 -10.34 -15.52
N ALA A 129 16.54 -11.38 -16.33
CA ALA A 129 17.74 -11.48 -17.15
C ALA A 129 17.87 -10.25 -18.07
N PRO A 130 19.09 -9.85 -18.49
CA PRO A 130 19.34 -8.52 -19.06
C PRO A 130 18.69 -8.21 -20.43
N ALA A 131 17.82 -9.08 -20.95
CA ALA A 131 16.91 -8.79 -22.06
C ALA A 131 15.99 -7.59 -21.75
N ARG A 132 15.49 -7.47 -20.51
CA ARG A 132 14.72 -6.30 -20.04
C ARG A 132 15.62 -5.18 -19.50
N ARG A 133 16.69 -4.84 -20.24
CA ARG A 133 17.22 -3.48 -20.22
C ARG A 133 16.11 -2.54 -20.68
N ILE A 134 15.38 -1.96 -19.71
CA ILE A 134 14.63 -0.71 -19.90
C ILE A 134 15.56 0.19 -20.70
N SER A 135 15.15 0.61 -21.91
CA SER A 135 16.00 1.43 -22.77
C SER A 135 16.37 2.68 -21.97
N SER A 136 17.62 2.75 -21.50
CA SER A 136 18.04 3.78 -20.56
C SER A 136 17.79 5.15 -21.17
N SER A 137 17.71 6.21 -20.36
CA SER A 137 17.48 7.56 -20.91
C SER A 137 18.48 7.89 -22.05
N ALA A 138 19.73 7.42 -21.92
CA ALA A 138 20.74 7.49 -22.97
C ALA A 138 20.42 6.65 -24.23
N GLU A 139 19.96 5.41 -24.11
CA GLU A 139 19.59 4.55 -25.25
C GLU A 139 18.30 5.05 -25.96
N ARG A 140 17.29 5.47 -25.19
CA ARG A 140 16.06 6.06 -25.73
C ARG A 140 16.37 7.36 -26.51
N MET A 141 17.29 8.16 -25.98
CA MET A 141 17.76 9.40 -26.63
C MET A 141 18.76 9.13 -27.77
N ARG A 142 19.51 8.03 -27.76
CA ARG A 142 20.31 7.56 -28.92
C ARG A 142 19.41 7.23 -30.09
N ARG A 143 18.31 6.49 -29.87
CA ARG A 143 17.31 6.18 -30.91
C ARG A 143 16.64 7.44 -31.47
N LEU A 144 16.26 8.38 -30.60
CA LEU A 144 15.70 9.67 -31.03
C LEU A 144 16.68 10.46 -31.91
N ARG A 145 17.95 10.58 -31.50
CA ARG A 145 19.00 11.25 -32.31
C ARG A 145 19.27 10.55 -33.64
N ALA A 146 19.27 9.21 -33.66
CA ALA A 146 19.43 8.44 -34.89
C ALA A 146 18.27 8.69 -35.87
N ARG A 147 17.03 8.72 -35.37
CA ARG A 147 15.85 9.07 -36.16
C ARG A 147 15.92 10.51 -36.69
N GLN A 148 16.23 11.50 -35.85
CA GLN A 148 16.40 12.89 -36.26
C GLN A 148 17.53 13.08 -37.28
N LYS A 149 18.60 12.28 -37.21
CA LYS A 149 19.65 12.28 -38.24
C LYS A 149 19.10 11.71 -39.56
N ALA A 150 18.43 10.56 -39.54
CA ALA A 150 17.85 9.97 -40.75
C ALA A 150 16.79 10.89 -41.41
N GLU A 151 15.95 11.56 -40.61
CA GLU A 151 14.97 12.54 -41.09
C GLU A 151 15.66 13.76 -41.72
N ARG A 152 16.78 14.24 -41.15
CA ARG A 152 17.61 15.30 -41.77
C ARG A 152 18.30 14.83 -43.04
N ASP A 153 18.94 13.66 -43.01
CA ASP A 153 19.66 13.09 -44.14
C ASP A 153 18.71 12.92 -45.34
N ALA A 154 17.50 12.38 -45.10
CA ALA A 154 16.45 12.24 -46.10
C ALA A 154 15.93 13.59 -46.62
N ALA A 155 15.75 14.60 -45.76
CA ALA A 155 15.36 15.93 -46.19
C ALA A 155 16.44 16.60 -47.06
N SER A 156 17.72 16.45 -46.71
CA SER A 156 18.85 16.89 -47.54
C SER A 156 18.89 16.16 -48.89
N GLN A 157 18.61 14.85 -48.89
CA GLN A 157 18.56 14.04 -50.12
C GLN A 157 17.40 14.48 -51.03
N ALA A 158 16.21 14.75 -50.46
CA ALA A 158 15.06 15.29 -51.19
C ALA A 158 15.34 16.68 -51.79
N SER A 159 16.05 17.55 -51.07
CA SER A 159 16.42 18.89 -51.58
C SER A 159 17.42 18.89 -52.75
N HIS A 160 18.03 17.74 -53.07
CA HIS A 160 18.97 17.59 -54.18
C HIS A 160 18.32 17.01 -55.46
N VAL A 161 17.01 16.72 -55.46
CA VAL A 161 16.28 16.20 -56.63
C VAL A 161 15.45 17.31 -57.29
N THR A 162 16.14 18.21 -57.98
CA THR A 162 15.49 19.16 -58.91
C THR A 162 15.28 18.46 -60.25
N PRO A 163 14.04 18.22 -60.72
CA PRO A 163 13.81 17.74 -62.08
C PRO A 163 14.18 18.84 -63.08
N GLY A 164 14.99 18.50 -64.09
CA GLY A 164 15.38 19.44 -65.14
C GLY A 164 14.19 19.78 -66.04
N VAL A 165 13.84 21.07 -66.10
CA VAL A 165 12.80 21.56 -67.02
C VAL A 165 13.36 21.57 -68.45
N THR A 166 12.75 20.78 -69.34
CA THR A 166 12.93 20.87 -70.79
C THR A 166 11.84 21.73 -71.42
N LEU A 167 12.17 22.42 -72.52
CA LEU A 167 11.33 23.44 -73.17
C LEU A 167 10.58 22.89 -74.40
N GLY A 168 9.39 23.42 -74.67
CA GLY A 168 8.51 23.05 -75.79
C GLY A 168 7.22 22.35 -75.32
N ASP A 169 6.04 22.58 -75.91
CA ASP A 169 5.70 23.34 -77.13
C ASP A 169 4.36 24.12 -76.98
N VAL A 170 3.98 24.97 -77.95
CA VAL A 170 2.93 26.00 -77.80
C VAL A 170 1.86 25.99 -78.90
N THR A 171 0.57 25.96 -78.50
CA THR A 171 -0.60 26.59 -79.17
C THR A 171 -1.65 26.93 -78.08
N SER A 172 -2.14 28.16 -77.85
CA SER A 172 -3.10 28.98 -78.63
C SER A 172 -4.37 28.22 -79.09
N ASP A 173 -5.62 28.69 -78.88
CA ASP A 173 -6.15 29.90 -78.20
C ASP A 173 -7.53 29.53 -77.51
N VAL A 174 -8.50 30.35 -77.05
CA VAL A 174 -9.04 31.68 -77.45
C VAL A 174 -9.62 32.46 -76.23
N THR A 175 -9.53 33.80 -76.28
CA THR A 175 -10.41 34.90 -75.74
C THR A 175 -11.78 34.47 -75.14
N CYS A 176 -12.19 34.74 -73.88
CA CYS A 176 -12.55 35.99 -73.15
C CYS A 176 -13.78 36.76 -73.72
N ASP A 177 -14.69 37.42 -72.96
CA ASP A 177 -14.65 37.93 -71.57
C ASP A 177 -16.05 38.07 -70.88
N GLY A 178 -16.05 38.18 -69.53
CA GLY A 178 -16.95 38.97 -68.64
C GLY A 178 -18.43 38.59 -68.44
N CYS A 179 -19.10 38.79 -67.28
CA CYS A 179 -18.76 39.23 -65.89
C CYS A 179 -19.83 38.59 -64.92
N ASP A 180 -19.89 38.71 -63.57
CA ASP A 180 -19.36 39.67 -62.58
C ASP A 180 -19.36 39.06 -61.12
N ALA A 181 -18.77 39.79 -60.16
CA ALA A 181 -18.94 39.76 -58.69
C ALA A 181 -18.30 38.65 -57.79
N SER A 182 -17.60 39.09 -56.72
CA SER A 182 -16.91 38.30 -55.67
C SER A 182 -17.79 38.00 -54.43
N PRO A 183 -17.34 37.16 -53.46
CA PRO A 183 -16.82 37.70 -52.18
C PRO A 183 -15.73 36.84 -51.48
N VAL A 184 -15.42 37.13 -50.19
CA VAL A 184 -14.18 36.72 -49.47
C VAL A 184 -14.43 36.31 -47.98
N THR A 185 -14.12 35.05 -47.60
CA THR A 185 -14.03 34.49 -46.20
C THR A 185 -15.37 34.46 -45.40
N PRO A 186 -15.58 33.74 -44.24
CA PRO A 186 -14.62 33.20 -43.26
C PRO A 186 -14.93 31.73 -42.74
N PRO A 187 -14.91 31.30 -41.43
CA PRO A 187 -14.41 29.95 -41.05
C PRO A 187 -15.45 28.97 -40.44
N PRO A 188 -15.10 27.69 -40.18
CA PRO A 188 -15.98 26.72 -39.51
C PRO A 188 -15.91 26.76 -37.97
N HIS A 189 -17.07 26.59 -37.31
CA HIS A 189 -17.25 26.45 -35.85
C HIS A 189 -17.77 25.04 -35.47
N THR A 190 -17.60 24.65 -34.20
CA THR A 190 -18.23 23.49 -33.50
C THR A 190 -19.48 23.92 -32.68
N PRO A 191 -20.27 23.00 -32.05
CA PRO A 191 -20.24 21.52 -32.04
C PRO A 191 -21.34 20.90 -32.94
N PRO A 192 -22.55 20.40 -32.55
CA PRO A 192 -23.21 20.19 -31.24
C PRO A 192 -23.19 18.68 -30.78
N SER A 193 -24.16 18.26 -29.95
CA SER A 193 -24.35 16.87 -29.42
C SER A 193 -25.84 16.51 -29.31
N LYS A 194 -26.23 15.21 -29.35
CA LYS A 194 -27.44 14.57 -28.77
C LYS A 194 -27.28 13.03 -28.81
N GLU A 195 -27.56 12.28 -27.74
CA GLU A 195 -28.86 11.72 -27.26
C GLU A 195 -29.50 10.67 -28.18
N GLU A 196 -29.71 9.45 -27.66
CA GLU A 196 -30.69 8.47 -28.16
C GLU A 196 -31.39 7.76 -27.00
N GLU A 197 -32.73 7.69 -27.03
CA GLU A 197 -33.55 6.82 -26.19
C GLU A 197 -34.51 5.99 -27.07
N LYS A 198 -34.38 4.65 -26.98
CA LYS A 198 -35.48 3.70 -26.68
C LYS A 198 -36.62 3.42 -27.71
N GLU A 199 -37.10 2.16 -27.68
CA GLU A 199 -38.38 1.62 -28.23
C GLU A 199 -38.48 1.38 -29.76
N LYS A 200 -39.32 0.45 -30.30
CA LYS A 200 -39.95 -0.81 -29.81
C LYS A 200 -40.73 -1.51 -30.96
N GLY A 201 -40.80 -2.85 -30.96
CA GLY A 201 -41.81 -3.66 -31.71
C GLY A 201 -41.45 -3.96 -33.19
N SER A 202 -42.10 -4.88 -33.91
CA SER A 202 -43.16 -5.90 -33.63
C SER A 202 -42.74 -7.24 -34.30
N ASP A 203 -43.40 -8.41 -34.31
CA ASP A 203 -44.79 -8.93 -34.37
C ASP A 203 -44.75 -10.47 -34.05
N ALA A 204 -45.81 -11.28 -33.89
CA ALA A 204 -47.21 -11.12 -33.42
C ALA A 204 -47.93 -12.50 -33.36
N ARG A 205 -49.16 -12.53 -32.79
CA ARG A 205 -50.22 -13.60 -32.92
C ARG A 205 -49.95 -14.92 -32.19
N ASP A 206 -50.92 -15.70 -31.68
CA ASP A 206 -52.38 -15.57 -31.46
C ASP A 206 -52.83 -16.67 -30.44
N ALA A 207 -54.02 -16.76 -29.83
CA ALA A 207 -55.28 -15.98 -29.81
C ALA A 207 -55.99 -16.09 -28.42
N SER A 208 -57.30 -15.80 -28.31
CA SER A 208 -58.14 -15.84 -27.07
C SER A 208 -59.63 -16.14 -27.42
N PRO A 209 -60.67 -15.88 -26.57
CA PRO A 209 -61.04 -16.58 -25.31
C PRO A 209 -62.55 -16.94 -25.21
N VAL A 210 -63.01 -17.61 -24.13
CA VAL A 210 -64.40 -17.52 -23.60
C VAL A 210 -64.43 -17.62 -22.06
N THR A 211 -65.33 -16.87 -21.41
CA THR A 211 -65.61 -16.75 -19.95
C THR A 211 -67.02 -17.34 -19.60
N PRO A 212 -67.67 -17.16 -18.40
CA PRO A 212 -67.29 -16.58 -17.09
C PRO A 212 -67.61 -17.48 -15.85
N GLY A 213 -67.36 -17.00 -14.61
CA GLY A 213 -68.10 -17.50 -13.42
C GLY A 213 -67.58 -17.18 -12.00
N VAL A 214 -68.28 -16.26 -11.30
CA VAL A 214 -68.32 -16.08 -9.82
C VAL A 214 -67.08 -15.46 -9.13
N THR A 215 -67.27 -14.89 -7.92
CA THR A 215 -66.60 -13.67 -7.45
C THR A 215 -66.34 -13.64 -5.93
N GLN A 216 -65.19 -13.10 -5.49
CA GLN A 216 -64.94 -12.26 -4.28
C GLN A 216 -63.51 -11.68 -4.43
N GLU A 217 -63.27 -10.36 -4.41
CA GLU A 217 -63.10 -9.45 -3.25
C GLU A 217 -61.87 -9.81 -2.37
N VAL A 218 -60.95 -8.89 -1.99
CA VAL A 218 -60.89 -7.40 -2.00
C VAL A 218 -59.51 -6.90 -2.55
N THR A 219 -59.32 -5.58 -2.67
CA THR A 219 -58.21 -4.84 -3.32
C THR A 219 -56.79 -4.93 -2.70
N PRO A 220 -55.71 -4.58 -3.44
CA PRO A 220 -54.31 -4.79 -3.06
C PRO A 220 -53.53 -3.54 -2.59
N VAL A 221 -52.41 -3.73 -1.86
CA VAL A 221 -51.36 -2.70 -1.65
C VAL A 221 -49.94 -3.31 -1.64
N THR A 222 -49.00 -2.58 -2.27
CA THR A 222 -47.54 -2.79 -2.36
C THR A 222 -46.79 -2.84 -1.02
N ALA A 223 -45.79 -3.74 -0.89
CA ALA A 223 -44.57 -3.51 -0.08
C ALA A 223 -43.42 -4.46 -0.47
N SER A 224 -42.17 -4.01 -0.36
CA SER A 224 -40.95 -4.78 -0.71
C SER A 224 -40.06 -5.07 0.50
N GLN A 225 -39.67 -6.34 0.68
CA GLN A 225 -38.61 -6.86 1.57
C GLN A 225 -38.74 -6.58 3.09
N PRO A 226 -38.17 -7.47 3.93
CA PRO A 226 -36.87 -7.14 4.51
C PRO A 226 -35.85 -8.30 4.55
N GLN A 227 -34.63 -7.99 5.01
CA GLN A 227 -33.48 -8.89 5.06
C GLN A 227 -33.58 -9.95 6.18
N ARG A 228 -32.93 -11.11 5.97
CA ARG A 228 -32.74 -12.12 7.03
C ARG A 228 -31.54 -11.74 7.92
N HIS A 229 -31.81 -11.35 9.16
CA HIS A 229 -30.78 -11.29 10.21
C HIS A 229 -30.40 -12.70 10.69
N LEU A 230 -29.14 -12.90 11.07
CA LEU A 230 -28.70 -14.04 11.87
C LEU A 230 -28.78 -13.67 13.37
N PRO A 231 -29.16 -14.61 14.26
CA PRO A 231 -29.46 -14.29 15.65
C PRO A 231 -28.22 -13.99 16.49
N ILE A 232 -28.33 -12.98 17.35
CA ILE A 232 -27.35 -12.66 18.39
C ILE A 232 -27.51 -13.63 19.56
N LEU A 233 -26.39 -14.10 20.13
CA LEU A 233 -26.40 -14.85 21.39
C LEU A 233 -26.85 -13.94 22.55
N GLN A 234 -28.12 -14.04 22.93
CA GLN A 234 -28.65 -13.41 24.14
C GLN A 234 -28.26 -14.22 25.38
N SER A 235 -27.90 -13.51 26.45
CA SER A 235 -27.64 -14.11 27.77
C SER A 235 -28.92 -14.63 28.41
N MET A 236 -28.93 -15.88 28.86
CA MET A 236 -30.06 -16.46 29.61
C MET A 236 -30.20 -15.85 31.01
N PRO A 237 -31.42 -15.65 31.53
CA PRO A 237 -31.66 -15.30 32.92
C PRO A 237 -31.46 -16.54 33.83
N ALA A 238 -31.02 -16.30 35.08
CA ALA A 238 -30.91 -17.36 36.08
C ALA A 238 -32.26 -17.66 36.75
N ALA A 239 -32.59 -18.95 36.91
CA ALA A 239 -33.73 -19.40 37.71
C ALA A 239 -33.33 -19.66 39.17
N ALA A 240 -34.29 -19.65 40.09
CA ALA A 240 -34.05 -19.68 41.54
C ALA A 240 -34.18 -21.07 42.18
N GLY A 241 -33.52 -21.27 43.33
CA GLY A 241 -33.88 -22.30 44.32
C GLY A 241 -32.77 -23.26 44.74
N ALA A 242 -31.95 -22.89 45.72
CA ALA A 242 -31.22 -23.79 46.64
C ALA A 242 -30.71 -23.02 47.87
N ASP A 243 -30.76 -23.63 49.06
CA ASP A 243 -30.38 -23.03 50.34
C ASP A 243 -28.87 -23.04 50.64
N ALA A 244 -28.37 -21.94 51.23
CA ALA A 244 -27.18 -21.89 52.10
C ALA A 244 -27.16 -20.57 52.91
N PRO A 245 -26.70 -20.54 54.17
CA PRO A 245 -26.98 -19.43 55.10
C PRO A 245 -26.00 -18.25 55.04
N SER A 246 -26.51 -17.07 55.44
CA SER A 246 -25.77 -15.80 55.51
C SER A 246 -24.78 -15.72 56.69
N PRO A 247 -23.58 -15.12 56.50
CA PRO A 247 -22.78 -14.56 57.59
C PRO A 247 -23.31 -13.17 58.03
N PRO A 248 -23.08 -12.73 59.27
CA PRO A 248 -23.58 -11.45 59.79
C PRO A 248 -22.70 -10.24 59.39
N PRO A 249 -23.25 -9.01 59.35
CA PRO A 249 -22.50 -7.76 59.24
C PRO A 249 -22.02 -7.27 60.62
N ILE A 250 -21.04 -6.34 60.67
CA ILE A 250 -21.06 -5.14 61.56
C ILE A 250 -19.85 -4.18 61.34
N SER A 251 -20.19 -2.89 61.19
CA SER A 251 -19.46 -1.65 61.54
C SER A 251 -18.05 -1.27 61.03
N GLN A 252 -17.80 0.03 61.17
CA GLN A 252 -16.63 0.81 60.74
C GLN A 252 -15.82 1.27 61.96
N THR A 253 -14.51 1.47 61.80
CA THR A 253 -13.68 2.40 62.60
C THR A 253 -12.52 2.96 61.75
N GLN A 254 -11.81 3.98 62.24
CA GLN A 254 -10.86 4.81 61.50
C GLN A 254 -9.43 4.75 62.09
N THR A 255 -8.43 5.25 61.34
CA THR A 255 -7.05 5.59 61.78
C THR A 255 -6.17 4.39 62.25
N THR A 256 -4.83 4.39 62.25
CA THR A 256 -3.79 5.44 62.10
C THR A 256 -2.48 4.86 61.50
N THR A 257 -1.59 5.70 60.96
CA THR A 257 -0.18 5.41 60.57
C THR A 257 0.82 5.67 61.74
N PRO A 258 2.16 5.39 61.67
CA PRO A 258 2.99 4.70 60.65
C PRO A 258 4.09 3.71 61.19
N ASN A 259 4.96 3.22 60.28
CA ASN A 259 6.39 2.83 60.48
C ASN A 259 6.72 1.39 61.02
N PRO A 260 7.94 0.82 60.81
CA PRO A 260 8.81 0.74 59.61
C PRO A 260 9.02 -0.72 59.08
N ALA A 261 9.94 -0.89 58.13
CA ALA A 261 10.34 -2.10 57.36
C ALA A 261 11.26 -3.09 58.16
N PRO A 262 11.79 -4.24 57.64
CA PRO A 262 11.91 -4.65 56.20
C PRO A 262 11.80 -6.15 55.81
N SER A 263 12.00 -6.39 54.49
CA SER A 263 12.50 -7.62 53.85
C SER A 263 11.65 -8.90 53.80
N PHE A 264 11.17 -9.27 52.60
CA PHE A 264 11.85 -10.25 51.73
C PHE A 264 11.26 -10.24 50.30
N HIS A 265 12.10 -10.04 49.28
CA HIS A 265 11.66 -10.04 47.87
C HIS A 265 11.58 -11.45 47.29
N HIS A 266 10.50 -11.72 46.54
CA HIS A 266 10.44 -12.75 45.50
C HIS A 266 10.14 -12.05 44.16
N PRO A 267 10.89 -12.30 43.07
CA PRO A 267 10.76 -11.53 41.83
C PRO A 267 9.56 -11.98 40.97
N ASP A 268 8.55 -11.09 40.94
CA ASP A 268 7.72 -10.73 39.80
C ASP A 268 7.01 -11.84 38.97
N GLY A 269 5.77 -12.13 39.39
CA GLY A 269 4.73 -12.49 38.42
C GLY A 269 4.38 -11.28 37.53
N LYS A 270 4.14 -11.52 36.23
CA LYS A 270 3.93 -10.46 35.23
C LYS A 270 2.77 -9.52 35.58
N ALA A 271 3.08 -8.29 35.99
CA ALA A 271 2.08 -7.25 36.19
C ALA A 271 1.36 -6.91 34.86
N LYS A 272 0.02 -6.92 34.86
CA LYS A 272 -0.75 -6.25 33.80
C LYS A 272 -0.46 -4.76 33.89
N GLY A 273 0.11 -4.17 32.83
CA GLY A 273 0.55 -2.78 32.81
C GLY A 273 -0.60 -1.79 33.07
N LYS A 274 -0.72 -1.35 34.32
CA LYS A 274 -1.62 -0.26 34.71
C LYS A 274 -1.10 1.02 34.07
N HIS A 275 -1.93 1.71 33.29
CA HIS A 275 -1.51 2.93 32.59
C HIS A 275 -0.92 3.95 33.58
N PRO A 276 0.27 4.52 33.32
CA PRO A 276 0.67 5.74 34.02
C PRO A 276 -0.32 6.83 33.67
N ALA A 277 -0.93 7.43 34.69
CA ALA A 277 -1.97 8.43 34.52
C ALA A 277 -1.46 9.60 33.67
N LEU A 278 -2.27 10.04 32.71
CA LEU A 278 -2.00 11.25 31.93
C LEU A 278 -2.07 12.46 32.87
N THR A 279 -1.08 13.33 32.79
CA THR A 279 -1.10 14.68 33.38
C THR A 279 -2.25 15.50 32.79
N LEU A 280 -2.61 16.62 33.43
CA LEU A 280 -3.70 17.48 32.94
C LEU A 280 -3.41 18.02 31.53
N ALA A 281 -2.16 18.41 31.26
CA ALA A 281 -1.73 18.88 29.94
C ALA A 281 -1.78 17.77 28.88
N GLU A 282 -1.33 16.54 29.19
CA GLU A 282 -1.47 15.40 28.27
C GLU A 282 -2.95 15.07 28.00
N LYS A 283 -3.85 15.18 29.00
CA LYS A 283 -5.29 14.98 28.79
C LYS A 283 -5.88 16.02 27.84
N GLN A 284 -5.56 17.30 28.05
CA GLN A 284 -6.01 18.40 27.18
C GLN A 284 -5.49 18.22 25.74
N LEU A 285 -4.24 17.77 25.58
CA LEU A 285 -3.64 17.52 24.28
C LEU A 285 -4.19 16.26 23.59
N ALA A 286 -4.51 15.20 24.35
CA ALA A 286 -5.17 14.01 23.84
C ALA A 286 -6.61 14.30 23.36
N GLU A 287 -7.32 15.23 24.01
CA GLU A 287 -8.64 15.66 23.56
C GLU A 287 -8.58 16.57 22.32
N GLN A 288 -7.61 17.50 22.26
CA GLN A 288 -7.33 18.27 21.04
C GLN A 288 -6.96 17.37 19.86
N LEU A 289 -6.13 16.35 20.09
CA LEU A 289 -5.80 15.31 19.11
C LEU A 289 -7.07 14.58 18.62
N TRP A 290 -7.97 14.20 19.53
CA TRP A 290 -9.24 13.57 19.17
C TRP A 290 -10.13 14.50 18.34
N GLN A 291 -10.31 15.76 18.74
CA GLN A 291 -11.11 16.76 18.01
C GLN A 291 -10.63 16.91 16.56
N HIS A 292 -9.36 17.29 16.36
CA HIS A 292 -8.78 17.51 15.04
C HIS A 292 -8.80 16.25 14.16
N TYR A 293 -8.54 15.07 14.75
CA TYR A 293 -8.69 13.80 14.04
C TYR A 293 -10.15 13.55 13.63
N SER A 294 -11.12 13.78 14.53
CA SER A 294 -12.53 13.50 14.28
C SER A 294 -13.15 14.41 13.21
N GLU A 295 -12.80 15.70 13.22
CA GLU A 295 -13.22 16.67 12.21
C GLU A 295 -12.65 16.32 10.82
N ALA A 296 -11.35 16.01 10.74
CA ALA A 296 -10.71 15.61 9.50
C ALA A 296 -11.17 14.23 8.99
N PHE A 297 -11.57 13.32 9.89
CA PHE A 297 -12.13 12.02 9.53
C PHE A 297 -13.54 12.18 8.97
N GLN A 298 -14.40 12.94 9.66
CA GLN A 298 -15.76 13.22 9.20
C GLN A 298 -15.74 13.98 7.87
N SER A 299 -14.82 14.93 7.69
CA SER A 299 -14.61 15.66 6.42
C SER A 299 -14.11 14.79 5.26
N ARG A 300 -13.73 13.53 5.50
CA ARG A 300 -13.25 12.58 4.47
C ARG A 300 -14.21 11.41 4.22
N TYR A 301 -14.94 10.99 5.25
CA TYR A 301 -15.76 9.78 5.24
C TYR A 301 -17.26 10.05 5.46
N ASP A 302 -17.67 11.32 5.56
CA ASP A 302 -19.03 11.80 5.84
C ASP A 302 -19.68 11.18 7.10
N ALA A 303 -18.86 10.60 7.99
CA ALA A 303 -19.27 9.85 9.16
C ALA A 303 -18.32 10.12 10.35
N PRO A 304 -18.85 10.26 11.58
CA PRO A 304 -18.01 10.46 12.77
C PRO A 304 -17.26 9.16 13.14
N PRO A 305 -15.97 9.22 13.52
CA PRO A 305 -15.22 8.05 13.94
C PRO A 305 -15.67 7.53 15.32
N LEU A 306 -15.68 6.21 15.49
CA LEU A 306 -16.00 5.55 16.75
C LEU A 306 -14.87 5.74 17.80
N ARG A 307 -15.24 6.13 19.02
CA ARG A 307 -14.33 6.25 20.17
C ARG A 307 -14.58 5.13 21.18
N ASP A 308 -13.62 4.23 21.36
CA ASP A 308 -13.68 3.14 22.32
C ASP A 308 -12.47 3.16 23.30
N GLY A 309 -12.35 2.13 24.15
CA GLY A 309 -11.22 1.99 25.08
C GLY A 309 -9.85 1.84 24.39
N LYS A 310 -9.82 1.25 23.18
CA LYS A 310 -8.59 1.05 22.38
C LYS A 310 -8.16 2.37 21.72
N VAL A 311 -9.10 3.15 21.21
CA VAL A 311 -8.86 4.52 20.72
C VAL A 311 -8.33 5.40 21.85
N ASN A 312 -8.91 5.33 23.05
CA ASN A 312 -8.39 6.08 24.20
C ASN A 312 -6.97 5.64 24.61
N TYR A 313 -6.62 4.35 24.50
CA TYR A 313 -5.22 3.88 24.60
C TYR A 313 -4.33 4.53 23.52
N GLN A 314 -4.77 4.50 22.26
CA GLN A 314 -3.99 4.98 21.11
C GLN A 314 -3.76 6.50 21.17
N LEU A 315 -4.78 7.28 21.51
CA LEU A 315 -4.67 8.73 21.75
C LEU A 315 -3.64 9.05 22.85
N ALA A 316 -3.68 8.32 23.97
CA ALA A 316 -2.72 8.47 25.07
C ALA A 316 -1.29 8.13 24.66
N SER A 317 -1.10 7.15 23.77
CA SER A 317 0.22 6.76 23.25
C SER A 317 0.74 7.76 22.21
N LEU A 318 -0.08 8.18 21.25
CA LEU A 318 0.25 9.20 20.24
C LEU A 318 0.62 10.54 20.89
N THR A 319 -0.16 10.96 21.90
CA THR A 319 0.09 12.20 22.67
C THR A 319 1.48 12.19 23.30
N ARG A 320 1.93 11.04 23.82
CA ARG A 320 3.25 10.89 24.45
C ARG A 320 4.40 10.79 23.45
N SER A 321 4.19 10.15 22.29
CA SER A 321 5.25 9.98 21.29
C SER A 321 5.43 11.18 20.35
N LEU A 322 4.36 11.93 20.06
CA LEU A 322 4.36 13.08 19.14
C LEU A 322 4.30 14.43 19.86
N GLY A 323 3.87 14.47 21.14
CA GLY A 323 3.71 15.70 21.90
C GLY A 323 2.77 16.70 21.20
N GLN A 324 3.09 17.99 21.30
CA GLN A 324 2.29 19.08 20.72
C GLN A 324 2.09 18.98 19.19
N GLN A 325 2.85 18.12 18.49
CA GLN A 325 2.71 17.91 17.04
C GLN A 325 1.59 16.90 16.70
N ALA A 326 1.05 16.16 17.69
CA ALA A 326 0.10 15.07 17.45
C ALA A 326 -1.14 15.47 16.64
N PRO A 327 -1.87 16.57 16.94
CA PRO A 327 -3.10 16.90 16.22
C PRO A 327 -2.84 17.22 14.74
N ALA A 328 -1.80 18.00 14.45
CA ALA A 328 -1.43 18.37 13.08
C ALA A 328 -0.96 17.16 12.25
N VAL A 329 -0.21 16.23 12.87
CA VAL A 329 0.20 14.97 12.23
C VAL A 329 -1.00 14.06 11.95
N ALA A 330 -2.00 14.02 12.84
CA ALA A 330 -3.23 13.24 12.64
C ALA A 330 -4.13 13.80 11.53
N VAL A 331 -4.22 15.12 11.38
CA VAL A 331 -4.92 15.74 10.23
C VAL A 331 -4.19 15.44 8.92
N HIS A 332 -2.85 15.55 8.91
CA HIS A 332 -2.06 15.25 7.71
C HIS A 332 -2.14 13.78 7.28
N TYR A 333 -2.23 12.86 8.25
CA TYR A 333 -2.50 11.44 8.00
C TYR A 333 -3.81 11.24 7.23
N LEU A 334 -4.90 11.85 7.69
CA LEU A 334 -6.22 11.75 7.05
C LEU A 334 -6.29 12.43 5.68
N GLN A 335 -5.46 13.45 5.43
CA GLN A 335 -5.28 14.06 4.11
C GLN A 335 -4.47 13.17 3.13
N SER A 336 -3.84 12.09 3.61
CA SER A 336 -3.05 11.20 2.76
C SER A 336 -3.93 10.40 1.80
N ASN A 337 -3.53 10.29 0.54
CA ASN A 337 -4.15 9.41 -0.45
C ASN A 337 -3.32 8.13 -0.68
N HIS A 338 -2.50 7.76 0.29
CA HIS A 338 -1.69 6.54 0.22
C HIS A 338 -2.58 5.31 0.39
N ASP A 339 -2.66 4.48 -0.66
CA ASP A 339 -3.55 3.32 -0.79
C ASP A 339 -3.65 2.45 0.47
N TRP A 340 -2.52 2.14 1.13
CA TRP A 340 -2.49 1.41 2.40
C TRP A 340 -3.37 2.03 3.50
N TYR A 341 -3.30 3.35 3.71
CA TYR A 341 -4.09 4.03 4.75
C TYR A 341 -5.57 4.12 4.37
N VAL A 342 -5.86 4.33 3.07
CA VAL A 342 -7.22 4.30 2.53
C VAL A 342 -7.86 2.92 2.76
N ARG A 343 -7.16 1.82 2.44
CA ARG A 343 -7.61 0.44 2.67
C ARG A 343 -7.73 0.07 4.16
N LYS A 344 -7.03 0.78 5.05
CA LYS A 344 -7.16 0.65 6.50
C LYS A 344 -8.21 1.59 7.11
N GLY A 345 -8.92 2.38 6.29
CA GLY A 345 -9.92 3.34 6.78
C GLY A 345 -9.32 4.44 7.65
N HIS A 346 -8.03 4.75 7.49
CA HIS A 346 -7.27 5.67 8.32
C HIS A 346 -7.42 5.45 9.85
N ASP A 347 -7.35 4.19 10.32
CA ASP A 347 -7.47 3.90 11.75
C ASP A 347 -6.29 4.46 12.59
N LEU A 348 -6.57 4.82 13.85
CA LEU A 348 -5.57 5.29 14.81
C LEU A 348 -4.52 4.23 15.18
N GLY A 349 -4.78 2.95 14.92
CA GLY A 349 -3.80 1.88 15.06
C GLY A 349 -2.71 1.94 14.00
N THR A 350 -3.09 2.13 12.74
CA THR A 350 -2.12 2.33 11.65
C THR A 350 -1.37 3.66 11.81
N LEU A 351 -2.02 4.74 12.27
CA LEU A 351 -1.33 5.98 12.62
C LEU A 351 -0.31 5.79 13.76
N LEU A 352 -0.63 5.03 14.80
CA LEU A 352 0.28 4.75 15.91
C LEU A 352 1.48 3.88 15.48
N ALA A 353 1.27 2.92 14.57
CA ALA A 353 2.35 2.11 14.00
C ALA A 353 3.32 2.96 13.14
N ASP A 354 2.79 3.79 12.25
CA ASP A 354 3.58 4.59 11.31
C ASP A 354 3.91 6.00 11.82
N ALA A 355 3.70 6.29 13.12
CA ALA A 355 3.73 7.65 13.69
C ALA A 355 5.00 8.44 13.35
N SER A 356 6.17 7.80 13.38
CA SER A 356 7.46 8.42 13.01
C SER A 356 7.54 8.78 11.52
N LYS A 357 6.95 7.95 10.64
CA LYS A 357 6.90 8.17 9.19
C LYS A 357 5.94 9.31 8.86
N VAL A 358 4.70 9.23 9.35
CA VAL A 358 3.67 10.27 9.11
C VAL A 358 4.13 11.63 9.63
N ARG A 359 4.82 11.68 10.77
CA ARG A 359 5.45 12.90 11.29
C ARG A 359 6.53 13.45 10.37
N ALA A 360 7.37 12.59 9.79
CA ALA A 360 8.41 13.01 8.84
C ALA A 360 7.81 13.55 7.53
N ASP A 361 6.78 12.87 7.01
CA ASP A 361 6.02 13.31 5.82
C ASP A 361 5.36 14.68 6.08
N TRP A 362 4.70 14.85 7.24
CA TRP A 362 4.11 16.12 7.68
C TRP A 362 5.14 17.24 7.79
N MET A 363 6.28 17.01 8.47
CA MET A 363 7.36 18.00 8.55
C MET A 363 7.89 18.40 7.17
N ALA A 364 8.00 17.46 6.24
CA ALA A 364 8.39 17.72 4.86
C ALA A 364 7.31 18.45 4.05
N ALA A 365 6.02 18.22 4.33
CA ALA A 365 4.90 18.96 3.74
C ALA A 365 4.88 20.41 4.24
N SER A 366 4.94 20.62 5.56
CA SER A 366 5.00 21.95 6.19
C SER A 366 6.20 22.77 5.71
N LYS A 367 7.37 22.14 5.53
CA LYS A 367 8.55 22.83 4.96
C LYS A 367 8.32 23.29 3.51
N ARG A 368 7.68 22.47 2.67
CA ARG A 368 7.31 22.86 1.29
C ARG A 368 6.27 23.97 1.27
N ALA A 369 5.27 23.93 2.15
CA ALA A 369 4.27 24.99 2.28
C ALA A 369 4.93 26.34 2.64
N ALA A 370 5.81 26.35 3.64
CA ALA A 370 6.56 27.56 4.02
C ALA A 370 7.47 28.09 2.88
N GLN A 371 8.08 27.20 2.09
CA GLN A 371 8.87 27.59 0.92
C GLN A 371 8.00 28.20 -0.20
N LEU A 372 6.83 27.61 -0.48
CA LEU A 372 5.89 28.14 -1.47
C LEU A 372 5.34 29.51 -1.04
N GLU A 373 5.05 29.69 0.25
CA GLU A 373 4.56 30.98 0.75
C GLU A 373 5.64 32.05 0.71
N ALA A 374 6.90 31.74 1.06
CA ALA A 374 8.01 32.68 0.90
C ALA A 374 8.23 33.10 -0.57
N VAL A 375 7.97 32.23 -1.55
CA VAL A 375 7.98 32.59 -2.98
C VAL A 375 6.79 33.48 -3.35
N ARG A 376 5.58 33.21 -2.82
CA ARG A 376 4.40 34.08 -3.00
C ARG A 376 4.64 35.47 -2.44
N THR A 377 5.11 35.59 -1.19
CA THR A 377 5.44 36.88 -0.57
C THR A 377 6.48 37.64 -1.39
N ARG A 378 7.54 36.97 -1.87
CA ARG A 378 8.55 37.58 -2.75
C ARG A 378 7.95 38.08 -4.07
N ASN A 379 6.99 37.35 -4.65
CA ASN A 379 6.33 37.72 -5.90
C ASN A 379 5.18 38.73 -5.73
N HIS A 380 4.73 38.99 -4.51
CA HIS A 380 3.72 40.02 -4.18
C HIS A 380 4.32 41.25 -3.49
N GLN A 381 5.63 41.24 -3.22
CA GLN A 381 6.35 42.43 -2.77
C GLN A 381 6.30 43.49 -3.88
N PRO A 382 5.68 44.67 -3.66
CA PRO A 382 5.75 45.76 -4.62
C PRO A 382 7.22 46.19 -4.80
N PRO A 383 7.58 46.76 -5.97
CA PRO A 383 8.96 47.18 -6.21
C PRO A 383 9.42 48.10 -5.08
N GLN A 384 10.48 47.68 -4.38
CA GLN A 384 11.14 48.50 -3.38
C GLN A 384 11.50 49.84 -4.03
N THR A 385 11.06 50.96 -3.43
CA THR A 385 11.53 52.27 -3.86
C THR A 385 13.05 52.27 -3.82
N PRO A 386 13.74 52.81 -4.85
CA PRO A 386 15.19 52.70 -4.94
C PRO A 386 15.80 53.35 -3.70
N THR A 387 16.51 52.54 -2.91
CA THR A 387 17.30 53.03 -1.79
C THR A 387 18.25 54.10 -2.31
N PRO A 388 18.35 55.28 -1.65
CA PRO A 388 19.28 56.31 -2.10
C PRO A 388 20.69 55.70 -2.18
N PRO A 389 21.43 55.96 -3.27
CA PRO A 389 22.68 55.26 -3.51
C PRO A 389 23.65 55.53 -2.36
N LYS A 390 24.21 54.46 -1.78
CA LYS A 390 25.38 54.59 -0.91
C LYS A 390 26.49 55.26 -1.72
N GLU A 391 26.99 56.39 -1.23
CA GLU A 391 28.17 57.02 -1.79
C GLU A 391 29.31 56.00 -1.81
N SER A 392 29.67 55.60 -3.03
CA SER A 392 30.87 54.83 -3.28
C SER A 392 31.99 55.85 -3.54
N PRO A 393 33.15 55.75 -2.88
CA PRO A 393 34.23 56.72 -3.04
C PRO A 393 34.68 56.78 -4.52
N PRO A 394 35.08 57.96 -5.02
CA PRO A 394 35.19 58.23 -6.45
C PRO A 394 36.28 57.38 -7.13
N ALA A 395 35.86 56.37 -7.89
CA ALA A 395 36.73 55.44 -8.60
C ALA A 395 36.87 55.61 -10.15
N PRO A 396 36.64 56.78 -10.81
CA PRO A 396 36.91 56.92 -12.24
C PRO A 396 38.35 57.35 -12.56
N GLU A 397 39.02 58.10 -11.69
CA GLU A 397 40.28 58.79 -12.03
C GLU A 397 41.49 57.85 -12.03
N ILE A 398 41.61 56.95 -11.05
CA ILE A 398 42.73 56.00 -10.97
C ILE A 398 42.77 55.11 -12.23
N ILE A 399 41.61 54.65 -12.71
CA ILE A 399 41.50 53.84 -13.92
C ILE A 399 41.90 54.64 -15.17
N ARG A 400 41.43 55.90 -15.28
CA ARG A 400 41.81 56.80 -16.39
C ARG A 400 43.32 57.10 -16.39
N ALA A 401 43.91 57.39 -15.22
CA ALA A 401 45.33 57.65 -15.07
C ALA A 401 46.19 56.42 -15.41
N GLN A 402 45.79 55.22 -14.98
CA GLN A 402 46.46 53.97 -15.35
C GLN A 402 46.39 53.71 -16.87
N LEU A 403 45.25 53.99 -17.51
CA LEU A 403 45.06 53.76 -18.95
C LEU A 403 45.90 54.75 -19.79
N ALA A 404 45.93 56.03 -19.41
CA ALA A 404 46.81 57.03 -20.01
C ALA A 404 48.31 56.70 -19.82
N ALA A 405 48.70 56.27 -18.61
CA ALA A 405 50.08 55.84 -18.33
C ALA A 405 50.47 54.53 -19.04
N LEU A 406 49.50 53.75 -19.52
CA LEU A 406 49.75 52.61 -20.40
C LEU A 406 49.97 53.08 -21.84
N GLN A 407 49.11 53.95 -22.35
CA GLN A 407 49.20 54.52 -23.70
C GLN A 407 50.54 55.24 -23.92
N ASP A 408 50.98 56.07 -22.96
CA ASP A 408 52.25 56.80 -23.04
C ASP A 408 53.50 55.89 -22.94
N LYS A 409 53.35 54.67 -22.40
CA LYS A 409 54.42 53.65 -22.48
C LYS A 409 54.49 52.97 -23.85
N PHE A 410 53.36 52.83 -24.54
CA PHE A 410 53.34 52.29 -25.90
C PHE A 410 53.86 53.30 -26.93
N THR A 411 53.49 54.58 -26.85
CA THR A 411 53.99 55.63 -27.76
C THR A 411 55.50 55.81 -27.66
N ARG A 412 56.06 55.93 -26.44
CA ARG A 412 57.51 56.05 -26.23
C ARG A 412 58.29 54.85 -26.78
N ARG A 413 57.74 53.63 -26.64
CA ARG A 413 58.36 52.40 -27.17
C ARG A 413 58.27 52.28 -28.70
N ALA A 414 57.30 52.93 -29.32
CA ALA A 414 57.18 53.04 -30.78
C ALA A 414 58.04 54.18 -31.38
N ALA A 415 58.60 55.06 -30.53
CA ALA A 415 59.47 56.18 -30.92
C ALA A 415 60.97 55.93 -30.60
N SER A 416 61.33 54.73 -30.14
CA SER A 416 62.71 54.31 -29.85
C SER A 416 63.10 53.02 -30.58
N ALA A 417 62.54 52.82 -31.78
CA ALA A 417 62.76 51.70 -32.69
C ALA A 417 62.73 52.23 -34.13
#